data_AF-A0A6L9SDG6-F1
#
_entry.id   AF-A0A6L9SDG6-F1
#
_cell.length_a   1.000
_cell.length_b   1.000
_cell.length_c   1.000
_cell.angle_alpha   90.00
_cell.angle_beta   90.00
_cell.angle_gamma   90.00
#
_symmetry.space_group_name_H-M   'P 1'
#
loop_
_entity.id
_entity.type
_entity.pdbx_description
1 polymer ?
#
loop_
_entity_poly.entity_id
_entity_poly.type
_entity_poly.pdbx_seq_one_letter_code
_entity_poly.pdbx_strand_id
1 'polypeptide(L)'
;MTLTITADTITSDETRHTARRLPIGRGVWEISWLPGQLLDRNHAITAMTLAEIVTSIVDAGGLDCTDRRWESIDAFAAELGLDGPDALVRITDPDQL
;
A
#
# COMPACT_ATOMS: atom_id res chain seq x y z
N MET A 1 2.24 -5.79 12.88
CA MET A 1 1.57 -6.06 11.60
C MET A 1 0.12 -6.44 11.82
N THR A 2 -0.74 -5.46 12.06
CA THR A 2 -2.19 -5.68 12.07
C THR A 2 -2.89 -4.52 11.35
N LEU A 3 -3.44 -4.79 10.16
CA LEU A 3 -4.33 -3.85 9.52
C LEU A 3 -5.62 -3.70 10.33
N THR A 4 -5.90 -2.47 10.76
CA THR A 4 -7.18 -2.10 11.34
C THR A 4 -8.10 -1.67 10.21
N ILE A 5 -9.05 -2.53 9.86
CA ILE A 5 -9.99 -2.32 8.76
C ILE A 5 -11.36 -1.96 9.34
N THR A 6 -11.84 -0.75 9.06
CA THR A 6 -13.19 -0.31 9.40
C THR A 6 -14.06 -0.21 8.14
N ALA A 7 -15.27 0.36 8.27
CA ALA A 7 -16.14 0.59 7.12
C ALA A 7 -15.59 1.70 6.21
N ASP A 8 -14.87 2.67 6.77
CA ASP A 8 -14.49 3.93 6.13
C ASP A 8 -12.97 4.19 6.10
N THR A 9 -12.19 3.44 6.87
CA THR A 9 -10.74 3.60 6.97
C THR A 9 -10.02 2.26 7.04
N ILE A 10 -8.80 2.21 6.51
CA ILE A 10 -7.83 1.14 6.74
C ILE A 10 -6.54 1.80 7.19
N THR A 11 -6.04 1.38 8.35
CA THR A 11 -4.80 1.89 8.95
C THR A 11 -3.91 0.74 9.40
N SER A 12 -2.64 1.02 9.61
CA SER A 12 -1.64 0.08 10.09
C SER A 12 -0.87 0.68 11.28
N ASP A 13 -0.34 -0.18 12.14
CA ASP A 13 0.65 0.19 13.16
C ASP A 13 2.10 0.26 12.64
N GLU A 14 2.36 -0.29 11.45
CA GLU A 14 3.69 -0.37 10.83
C GLU A 14 3.94 0.76 9.83
N THR A 15 2.90 1.31 9.20
CA THR A 15 3.05 2.35 8.17
C THR A 15 2.22 3.59 8.48
N ARG A 16 2.75 4.76 8.12
CA ARG A 16 2.05 6.05 8.20
C ARG A 16 0.92 6.19 7.18
N HIS A 17 0.84 5.28 6.22
CA HIS A 17 -0.15 5.33 5.17
C HIS A 17 -1.53 4.93 5.65
N THR A 18 -2.55 5.48 4.99
CA THR A 18 -3.95 5.18 5.27
C THR A 18 -4.73 4.98 3.98
N ALA A 19 -5.76 4.15 4.05
CA ALA A 19 -6.83 4.10 3.07
C ALA A 19 -8.08 4.76 3.64
N ARG A 20 -8.77 5.56 2.83
CA ARG A 20 -10.04 6.18 3.22
C ARG A 20 -11.09 5.95 2.16
N ARG A 21 -12.29 5.55 2.58
CA ARG A 21 -13.44 5.44 1.71
C ARG A 21 -13.91 6.84 1.33
N LEU A 22 -14.01 7.11 0.05
CA LEU A 22 -14.51 8.39 -0.44
C LEU A 22 -16.05 8.43 -0.36
N PRO A 23 -16.64 9.62 -0.14
CA PRO A 23 -18.10 9.79 -0.18
C PRO A 23 -18.65 9.77 -1.61
N ILE A 24 -17.80 9.62 -2.63
CA ILE A 24 -18.18 9.51 -4.04
C ILE A 24 -18.29 8.05 -4.45
N GLY A 25 -19.44 7.65 -5.01
CA GLY A 25 -19.67 6.27 -5.44
C GLY A 25 -19.77 5.28 -4.27
N ARG A 26 -20.31 4.09 -4.52
CA ARG A 26 -20.35 3.01 -3.51
C ARG A 26 -19.03 2.26 -3.53
N GLY A 27 -18.34 2.25 -2.39
CA GLY A 27 -17.17 1.39 -2.19
C GLY A 27 -15.90 1.87 -2.87
N VAL A 28 -15.78 3.17 -3.13
CA VAL A 28 -14.56 3.79 -3.67
C VAL A 28 -13.63 4.16 -2.52
N TRP A 29 -12.36 3.82 -2.68
CA TRP A 29 -11.30 4.05 -1.71
C TRP A 29 -10.14 4.80 -2.35
N GLU A 30 -9.51 5.65 -1.56
CA GLU A 30 -8.29 6.38 -1.88
C GLU A 30 -7.21 5.96 -0.88
N ILE A 31 -5.98 5.87 -1.37
CA ILE A 31 -4.81 5.50 -0.57
C ILE A 31 -3.84 6.67 -0.56
N SER A 32 -3.34 7.01 0.63
CA SER A 32 -2.42 8.15 0.80
C SER A 32 -1.14 8.11 -0.05
N TRP A 33 -0.60 6.92 -0.35
CA TRP A 33 0.60 6.76 -1.20
C TRP A 33 0.29 6.49 -2.68
N LEU A 34 -1.00 6.35 -3.04
CA LEU A 34 -1.44 6.15 -4.41
C LEU A 34 -2.52 7.18 -4.78
N PRO A 35 -2.17 8.49 -4.72
CA PRO A 35 -3.13 9.55 -4.96
C PRO A 35 -3.69 9.50 -6.39
N GLY A 36 -4.97 9.80 -6.53
CA GLY A 36 -5.65 9.84 -7.83
C GLY A 36 -6.12 8.49 -8.38
N GLN A 37 -5.76 7.37 -7.74
CA GLN A 37 -6.27 6.05 -8.11
C GLN A 37 -7.51 5.70 -7.28
N LEU A 38 -8.64 5.51 -7.97
CA LEU A 38 -9.88 5.07 -7.34
C LEU A 38 -9.89 3.55 -7.25
N LEU A 39 -9.82 3.03 -6.03
CA LEU A 39 -9.77 1.60 -5.76
C LEU A 39 -11.08 1.10 -5.15
N ASP A 40 -11.35 -0.19 -5.29
CA ASP A 40 -12.33 -0.85 -4.44
C ASP A 40 -11.72 -1.23 -3.07
N ARG A 41 -12.56 -1.78 -2.18
CA ARG A 41 -12.13 -2.17 -0.84
C ARG A 41 -11.02 -3.24 -0.85
N ASN A 42 -11.05 -4.18 -1.79
CA ASN A 42 -10.07 -5.26 -1.80
C ASN A 42 -8.71 -4.74 -2.28
N HIS A 43 -8.70 -3.95 -3.34
CA HIS A 43 -7.49 -3.28 -3.80
C HIS A 43 -6.94 -2.32 -2.74
N ALA A 44 -7.79 -1.65 -1.96
CA ALA A 44 -7.35 -0.83 -0.84
C ALA A 44 -6.67 -1.65 0.27
N ILE A 45 -7.18 -2.85 0.57
CA ILE A 45 -6.53 -3.77 1.52
C ILE A 45 -5.19 -4.26 0.95
N THR A 46 -5.14 -4.65 -0.32
CA THR A 46 -3.89 -5.04 -1.00
C THR A 46 -2.85 -3.92 -0.93
N ALA A 47 -3.25 -2.68 -1.24
CA ALA A 47 -2.38 -1.51 -1.18
C ALA A 47 -1.84 -1.26 0.24
N MET A 48 -2.69 -1.36 1.27
CA MET A 48 -2.23 -1.20 2.65
C MET A 48 -1.32 -2.34 3.10
N THR A 49 -1.60 -3.57 2.67
CA THR A 49 -0.72 -4.72 2.94
C THR A 49 0.64 -4.55 2.28
N LEU A 50 0.68 -4.05 1.04
CA LEU A 50 1.92 -3.76 0.34
C LEU A 50 2.73 -2.68 1.06
N ALA A 51 2.08 -1.61 1.52
CA ALA A 51 2.71 -0.57 2.31
C ALA A 51 3.33 -1.09 3.62
N GLU A 52 2.64 -1.99 4.32
CA GLU A 52 3.18 -2.65 5.51
C GLU A 52 4.44 -3.48 5.20
N ILE A 53 4.38 -4.33 4.17
CA ILE A 53 5.49 -5.19 3.77
C ILE A 53 6.71 -4.33 3.44
N VAL A 54 6.52 -3.31 2.58
CA VAL A 54 7.59 -2.41 2.16
C VAL A 54 8.18 -1.66 3.35
N THR A 55 7.35 -1.11 4.24
CA THR A 55 7.83 -0.35 5.42
C THR A 55 8.66 -1.25 6.33
N SER A 56 8.18 -2.45 6.64
CA SER A 56 8.88 -3.42 7.49
C SER A 56 10.26 -3.82 6.90
N ILE A 57 10.34 -3.95 5.58
CA ILE A 57 11.58 -4.24 4.86
C ILE A 57 12.58 -3.09 4.95
N VAL A 58 12.11 -1.86 4.74
CA VAL A 58 12.96 -0.67 4.75
C VAL A 58 13.52 -0.46 6.15
N ASP A 59 12.69 -0.62 7.18
CA ASP A 59 13.10 -0.55 8.59
C ASP A 59 14.10 -1.66 8.97
N ALA A 60 14.01 -2.82 8.33
CA ALA A 60 14.95 -3.93 8.54
C ALA A 60 16.31 -3.75 7.82
N GLY A 61 16.53 -2.64 7.11
CA GLY A 61 17.79 -2.33 6.42
C GLY A 61 17.76 -2.54 4.90
N GLY A 62 16.57 -2.71 4.31
CA GLY A 62 16.36 -2.79 2.87
C GLY A 62 16.39 -4.22 2.30
N LEU A 63 15.92 -4.36 1.05
CA LEU A 63 15.96 -5.61 0.27
C LEU A 63 17.00 -5.55 -0.84
N ASP A 64 17.54 -6.72 -1.16
CA ASP A 64 18.04 -7.03 -2.49
C ASP A 64 16.85 -7.52 -3.35
N CYS A 65 16.77 -7.10 -4.61
CA CYS A 65 15.70 -7.50 -5.55
C CYS A 65 15.69 -9.02 -5.84
N THR A 66 16.70 -9.75 -5.39
CA THR A 66 16.77 -11.22 -5.46
C THR A 66 16.16 -11.93 -4.24
N ASP A 67 15.73 -11.21 -3.20
CA ASP A 67 15.05 -11.80 -2.05
C ASP A 67 13.61 -12.20 -2.42
N ARG A 68 13.16 -13.37 -1.93
CA ARG A 68 11.80 -13.90 -2.12
C ARG A 68 10.69 -12.92 -1.71
N ARG A 69 10.98 -12.01 -0.79
CA ARG A 69 10.03 -10.95 -0.41
C ARG A 69 9.75 -9.98 -1.55
N TRP A 70 10.70 -9.79 -2.47
CA TRP A 70 10.53 -8.99 -3.68
C TRP A 70 9.46 -9.56 -4.61
N GLU A 71 9.41 -10.89 -4.77
CA GLU A 71 8.36 -11.55 -5.57
C GLU A 71 6.95 -11.24 -5.03
N SER A 72 6.83 -11.11 -3.70
CA SER A 72 5.55 -10.75 -3.07
C SER A 72 5.21 -9.28 -3.33
N ILE A 73 6.20 -8.39 -3.29
CA ILE A 73 6.02 -6.97 -3.64
C ILE A 73 5.56 -6.83 -5.09
N ASP A 74 6.24 -7.50 -6.03
CA ASP A 74 5.87 -7.47 -7.46
C ASP A 74 4.46 -8.03 -7.69
N ALA A 75 4.09 -9.12 -7.02
CA ALA A 75 2.75 -9.69 -7.15
C ALA A 75 1.65 -8.73 -6.67
N PHE A 76 1.83 -8.11 -5.50
CA PHE A 76 0.86 -7.14 -4.97
C PHE A 76 0.85 -5.83 -5.75
N ALA A 77 2.01 -5.36 -6.21
CA ALA A 77 2.09 -4.19 -7.07
C ALA A 77 1.35 -4.42 -8.39
N ALA A 78 1.50 -5.60 -8.98
CA ALA A 78 0.81 -5.97 -10.22
C ALA A 78 -0.72 -6.01 -10.05
N GLU A 79 -1.24 -6.43 -8.89
CA GLU A 79 -2.68 -6.31 -8.57
C GLU A 79 -3.18 -4.86 -8.58
N LEU A 80 -2.30 -3.89 -8.30
CA LEU A 80 -2.60 -2.45 -8.30
C LEU A 80 -2.28 -1.78 -9.64
N GLY A 81 -1.77 -2.54 -10.63
CA GLY A 81 -1.32 -2.03 -11.92
C GLY A 81 0.03 -1.32 -11.88
N LEU A 82 0.85 -1.59 -10.86
CA LEU A 82 2.19 -1.04 -10.66
C LEU A 82 3.25 -2.14 -10.84
N ASP A 83 4.51 -1.73 -10.98
CA ASP A 83 5.65 -2.62 -10.76
C ASP A 83 6.19 -2.46 -9.32
N GLY A 84 6.94 -3.44 -8.82
CA GLY A 84 7.47 -3.42 -7.46
C GLY A 84 8.38 -2.22 -7.15
N PRO A 85 9.32 -1.83 -8.03
CA PRO A 85 10.13 -0.63 -7.82
C PRO A 85 9.29 0.66 -7.68
N ASP A 86 8.29 0.84 -8.52
CA ASP A 86 7.45 2.03 -8.54
C ASP A 86 6.53 2.09 -7.30
N ALA A 87 6.03 0.93 -6.84
CA ALA A 87 5.34 0.84 -5.56
C ALA A 87 6.27 1.17 -4.37
N LEU A 88 7.50 0.63 -4.36
CA LEU A 88 8.49 0.89 -3.33
C LEU A 88 8.81 2.40 -3.22
N VAL A 89 9.05 3.06 -4.34
CA VAL A 89 9.34 4.50 -4.38
C VAL A 89 8.18 5.29 -3.79
N ARG A 90 6.93 5.03 -4.20
CA ARG A 90 5.76 5.76 -3.69
C ARG A 90 5.47 5.54 -2.21
N ILE A 91 5.71 4.34 -1.69
CA ILE A 91 5.51 4.02 -0.27
C ILE A 91 6.60 4.66 0.58
N THR A 92 7.85 4.66 0.10
CA THR A 92 8.97 5.22 0.87
C THR A 92 9.00 6.75 0.84
N ASP A 93 8.51 7.36 -0.24
CA ASP A 93 8.44 8.82 -0.38
C ASP A 93 7.36 9.43 0.54
N PRO A 94 7.73 10.22 1.56
CA PRO A 94 6.78 10.90 2.44
C PRO A 94 6.01 12.03 1.78
N ASP A 95 6.55 12.61 0.71
CA ASP A 95 6.15 13.93 0.19
C ASP A 95 5.17 13.84 -0.99
N GLN A 96 4.54 12.68 -1.22
CA GLN A 96 3.49 12.51 -2.24
C GLN A 96 2.13 13.14 -1.84
N LEU A 97 2.09 13.97 -0.78
CA LEU A 97 0.89 14.68 -0.27
C LEU A 97 0.85 16.15 -0.69
#